data_AF-A0A3M5DAB7-F1
#
_entry.id   AF-A0A3M5DAB7-F1
#
_cell.length_a   1.000
_cell.length_b   1.000
_cell.length_c   1.000
_cell.angle_alpha   90.00
_cell.angle_beta   90.00
_cell.angle_gamma   90.00
#
_symmetry.space_group_name_H-M   'P 1'
#
loop_
_entity.id
_entity.type
_entity.pdbx_description
1 polymer ?
#
loop_
_entity_poly.entity_id
_entity_poly.type
_entity_poly.pdbx_seq_one_letter_code
_entity_poly.pdbx_strand_id
1 'polypeptide(L)'
;MRVVPYYPVGGPVLRELIEIKLQRFGERLARRQLAFDYSQALVGHLAERCTQSDSGARLIDHLLDTHLLPLVADRLLEAMARDERLERVHATLGEHGRVLCEFA
;
A
#
# COMPACT_ATOMS: atom_id res chain seq x y z
N MET A 1 17.77 36.67 1.58
CA MET A 1 17.64 35.24 1.20
C MET A 1 17.22 34.46 2.44
N ARG A 2 16.03 33.84 2.45
CA ARG A 2 15.52 33.11 3.62
C ARG A 2 15.67 31.61 3.34
N VAL A 3 16.54 30.93 4.08
CA VAL A 3 16.77 29.49 3.96
C VAL A 3 15.70 28.74 4.75
N VAL A 4 15.13 27.68 4.17
CA VAL A 4 14.18 26.77 4.83
C VAL A 4 14.83 25.38 4.87
N PRO A 5 15.37 24.94 6.02
CA PRO A 5 15.94 23.61 6.15
C PRO A 5 14.82 22.55 6.20
N TYR A 6 15.04 21.42 5.52
CA TYR A 6 14.16 20.26 5.55
C TYR A 6 14.75 19.17 6.45
N TYR A 7 13.95 18.64 7.37
CA TYR A 7 14.34 17.56 8.27
C TYR A 7 13.90 16.20 7.74
N PRO A 8 14.59 15.10 8.12
CA PRO A 8 14.17 13.75 7.78
C PRO A 8 12.76 13.44 8.28
N VAL A 9 12.04 12.61 7.52
CA VAL A 9 10.70 12.14 7.90
C VAL A 9 10.85 11.12 9.03
N GLY A 10 10.32 11.46 10.21
CA GLY A 10 10.30 10.56 11.37
C GLY A 10 9.23 9.48 11.27
N GLY A 11 9.36 8.43 12.10
CA GLY A 11 8.48 7.25 12.09
C GLY A 11 6.96 7.54 12.15
N PRO A 12 6.46 8.45 13.02
CA PRO A 12 5.04 8.77 13.07
C PRO A 12 4.52 9.38 11.77
N VAL A 13 5.26 10.33 11.19
CA VAL A 13 4.91 10.97 9.91
C VAL A 13 4.96 9.95 8.77
N LEU A 14 5.92 9.02 8.82
CA LEU A 14 6.04 7.97 7.82
C LEU A 14 4.83 7.04 7.80
N ARG A 15 4.30 6.67 8.98
CA ARG A 15 3.07 5.89 9.11
C ARG A 15 1.87 6.63 8.51
N GLU A 16 1.72 7.91 8.84
CA GLU A 16 0.64 8.74 8.30
C GLU A 16 0.72 8.84 6.76
N LEU A 17 1.93 9.01 6.22
CA LEU A 17 2.16 9.00 4.76
C LEU A 17 1.79 7.66 4.11
N ILE A 18 2.07 6.53 4.77
CA ILE A 18 1.68 5.20 4.27
C ILE A 18 0.16 5.08 4.24
N GLU A 19 -0.53 5.48 5.31
CA GLU A 19 -1.99 5.45 5.39
C GLU A 19 -2.63 6.33 4.31
N ILE A 20 -2.14 7.55 4.09
CA ILE A 20 -2.60 8.44 3.01
C ILE A 20 -2.45 7.76 1.65
N LYS A 21 -1.33 7.06 1.40
CA LYS A 21 -1.08 6.38 0.13
C LYS A 21 -2.00 5.17 -0.07
N LEU A 22 -2.21 4.37 0.99
CA LEU A 22 -3.14 3.25 0.97
C LEU A 22 -4.59 3.71 0.77
N GLN A 23 -4.98 4.82 1.39
CA GLN A 23 -6.29 5.42 1.19
C GLN A 23 -6.49 5.85 -0.27
N ARG A 24 -5.53 6.56 -0.87
CA ARG A 24 -5.59 6.93 -2.30
C ARG A 24 -5.65 5.72 -3.23
N PHE A 25 -4.96 4.64 -2.86
CA PHE A 25 -5.06 3.37 -3.57
C PHE A 25 -6.47 2.78 -3.49
N GLY A 26 -7.08 2.78 -2.30
CA GLY A 26 -8.45 2.35 -2.09
C GLY A 26 -9.47 3.21 -2.84
N GLU A 27 -9.31 4.53 -2.85
CA GLU A 27 -10.15 5.44 -3.65
C GLU A 27 -10.09 5.11 -5.15
N ARG A 28 -8.91 4.70 -5.65
CA ARG A 28 -8.76 4.26 -7.04
C ARG A 28 -9.48 2.95 -7.32
N LEU A 29 -9.51 2.02 -6.37
CA LEU A 29 -10.26 0.77 -6.46
C LEU A 29 -11.77 0.98 -6.36
N ALA A 30 -12.22 1.90 -5.49
CA ALA A 30 -13.62 2.23 -5.32
C ALA A 30 -14.28 2.74 -6.62
N ARG A 31 -13.52 3.45 -7.48
CA ARG A 31 -13.97 3.86 -8.82
C ARG A 31 -14.32 2.67 -9.73
N ARG A 32 -13.81 1.48 -9.41
CA ARG A 32 -14.10 0.21 -10.08
C ARG A 32 -15.06 -0.67 -9.27
N GLN A 33 -15.79 -0.08 -8.31
CA GLN A 33 -16.74 -0.76 -7.43
C GLN A 33 -16.12 -1.85 -6.55
N LEU A 34 -14.82 -1.71 -6.26
CA LEU A 34 -14.07 -2.65 -5.42
C LEU A 34 -13.72 -1.97 -4.09
N ALA A 35 -14.23 -2.51 -2.99
CA ALA A 35 -13.87 -2.06 -1.66
C ALA A 35 -12.43 -2.46 -1.33
N PHE A 36 -11.68 -1.59 -0.65
CA PHE A 36 -10.30 -1.85 -0.25
C PHE A 36 -10.11 -1.58 1.23
N ASP A 37 -9.59 -2.57 1.92
CA ASP A 37 -9.23 -2.52 3.32
C ASP A 37 -7.78 -2.99 3.50
N TYR A 38 -7.13 -2.58 4.58
CA TYR A 38 -5.77 -3.01 4.89
C TYR A 38 -5.58 -3.25 6.39
N SER A 39 -4.64 -4.11 6.74
CA SER A 39 -4.30 -4.37 8.15
C SER A 39 -3.26 -3.38 8.68
N GLN A 40 -3.35 -3.08 9.98
CA GLN A 40 -2.35 -2.25 10.66
C GLN A 40 -0.96 -2.89 10.71
N ALA A 41 -0.90 -4.23 10.61
CA ALA A 41 0.36 -4.97 10.49
C ALA A 41 1.10 -4.62 9.18
N LEU A 42 0.37 -4.45 8.07
CA LEU A 42 0.95 -4.00 6.80
C LEU A 42 1.55 -2.60 6.93
N VAL A 43 0.84 -1.66 7.57
CA VAL A 43 1.34 -0.28 7.81
C VAL A 43 2.61 -0.30 8.66
N GLY A 44 2.62 -1.08 9.75
CA GLY A 44 3.79 -1.24 10.61
C GLY A 44 5.00 -1.78 9.83
N HIS A 45 4.80 -2.85 9.07
CA HIS A 45 5.87 -3.46 8.27
C HIS A 45 6.44 -2.51 7.22
N LEU A 46 5.59 -1.76 6.51
CA LEU A 46 6.04 -0.76 5.53
C LEU A 46 6.83 0.37 6.21
N ALA A 47 6.39 0.83 7.38
CA ALA A 47 7.08 1.88 8.13
C ALA A 47 8.46 1.44 8.64
N GLU A 48 8.56 0.21 9.15
CA GLU A 48 9.84 -0.38 9.58
C GLU A 48 10.82 -0.47 8.41
N ARG A 49 10.38 -0.99 7.25
CA ARG A 49 11.22 -1.10 6.05
C ARG A 49 11.72 0.25 5.56
N CYS A 50 10.86 1.27 5.60
CA CYS A 50 11.20 2.62 5.17
C CYS A 50 12.14 3.34 6.16
N THR A 51 12.12 2.97 7.44
CA THR A 51 13.05 3.52 8.44
C THR A 51 14.47 2.95 8.27
N GLN A 52 14.60 1.74 7.74
CA GLN A 52 15.89 1.08 7.47
C GLN A 52 16.56 1.55 6.15
N SER A 53 15.93 2.44 5.40
CA SER A 53 16.40 2.89 4.10
C SER A 53 16.65 4.41 4.08
N ASP A 54 17.78 4.81 3.50
CA ASP A 54 18.11 6.22 3.27
C ASP A 54 17.17 6.92 2.25
N SER A 55 16.27 6.17 1.61
CA SER A 55 15.32 6.71 0.62
C SER A 55 14.10 7.43 1.24
N GLY A 56 13.90 7.33 2.57
CA GLY A 56 12.78 7.95 3.27
C GLY A 56 11.41 7.57 2.67
N ALA A 57 10.48 8.51 2.60
CA ALA A 57 9.10 8.26 2.14
C ALA A 57 8.96 7.82 0.67
N ARG A 58 10.01 7.95 -0.16
CA ARG A 58 10.01 7.46 -1.55
C ARG A 58 9.98 5.94 -1.62
N LEU A 59 10.55 5.27 -0.61
CA LEU A 59 10.51 3.81 -0.56
C LEU A 59 9.07 3.30 -0.50
N ILE A 60 8.15 4.04 0.11
CA ILE A 60 6.74 3.64 0.21
C ILE A 60 6.14 3.40 -1.17
N ASP A 61 6.36 4.32 -2.13
CA ASP A 61 5.81 4.17 -3.49
C ASP A 61 6.35 2.90 -4.15
N HIS A 62 7.67 2.72 -4.07
CA HIS A 62 8.32 1.53 -4.62
C HIS A 62 7.77 0.23 -4.01
N LEU A 63 7.54 0.18 -2.70
CA LEU A 63 6.98 -0.99 -2.03
C LEU A 63 5.55 -1.28 -2.47
N LEU A 64 4.71 -0.26 -2.56
CA LEU A 64 3.34 -0.42 -3.02
C LEU A 64 3.31 -0.86 -4.50
N ASP A 65 4.14 -0.27 -5.35
CA ASP A 65 4.21 -0.59 -6.78
C ASP A 65 4.79 -1.99 -7.05
N THR A 66 5.70 -2.46 -6.19
CA THR A 66 6.35 -3.78 -6.37
C THR A 66 5.55 -4.91 -5.74
N HIS A 67 4.88 -4.68 -4.62
CA HIS A 67 4.32 -5.76 -3.81
C HIS A 67 2.79 -5.75 -3.69
N LEU A 68 2.13 -4.61 -3.85
CA LEU A 68 0.69 -4.49 -3.65
C LEU A 68 -0.06 -4.31 -4.97
N LEU A 69 0.38 -3.37 -5.80
CA LEU A 69 -0.25 -3.08 -7.09
C LEU A 69 -0.30 -4.28 -8.04
N PRO A 70 0.79 -5.07 -8.22
CA PRO A 70 0.78 -6.17 -9.17
C PRO A 70 -0.19 -7.28 -8.75
N LEU A 71 -0.20 -7.63 -7.45
CA LEU A 71 -1.10 -8.67 -6.91
C LEU A 71 -2.58 -8.33 -7.14
N VAL A 72 -2.95 -7.07 -6.89
CA VAL A 72 -4.33 -6.61 -7.10
C VAL A 72 -4.66 -6.54 -8.59
N ALA A 73 -3.73 -6.08 -9.43
CA ALA A 73 -3.95 -6.00 -10.88
C ALA A 73 -4.14 -7.39 -11.50
N ASP A 74 -3.28 -8.36 -11.16
CA ASP A 74 -3.34 -9.73 -11.67
C ASP A 74 -4.67 -10.41 -11.33
N ARG A 75 -5.09 -10.30 -10.07
CA ARG A 75 -6.36 -10.90 -9.63
C ARG A 75 -7.58 -10.22 -10.26
N LEU A 76 -7.55 -8.90 -10.44
CA LEU A 76 -8.60 -8.18 -11.14
C LEU A 76 -8.72 -8.64 -12.60
N LEU A 77 -7.58 -8.77 -13.30
CA LEU A 77 -7.55 -9.25 -14.68
C LEU A 77 -8.05 -10.69 -14.79
N GLU A 78 -7.68 -11.56 -13.85
CA GLU A 78 -8.16 -12.94 -13.79
C GLU A 78 -9.67 -13.02 -13.55
N ALA A 79 -10.21 -12.21 -12.64
CA ALA A 79 -11.64 -12.15 -12.37
C ALA A 79 -12.42 -11.67 -13.60
N MET A 80 -11.91 -10.65 -14.30
CA MET A 80 -12.49 -10.18 -15.57
C MET A 80 -12.50 -11.27 -16.64
N ALA A 81 -11.45 -12.08 -16.74
CA ALA A 81 -11.40 -13.19 -17.69
C ALA A 81 -12.38 -14.32 -17.35
N ARG A 82 -12.76 -14.47 -16.07
CA ARG A 82 -13.68 -15.49 -15.56
C ARG A 82 -15.12 -14.99 -15.37
N ASP A 83 -15.40 -13.73 -15.72
CA ASP A 83 -16.66 -13.03 -15.42
C ASP A 83 -17.04 -13.09 -13.92
N GLU A 84 -16.03 -13.13 -13.06
CA GLU A 84 -16.16 -13.15 -11.61
C GLU A 84 -16.22 -11.71 -11.07
N ARG A 85 -17.20 -11.42 -10.21
CA ARG A 85 -17.27 -10.13 -9.53
C ARG A 85 -16.48 -10.18 -8.23
N LEU A 86 -15.54 -9.26 -8.11
CA LEU A 86 -14.82 -8.98 -6.87
C LEU A 86 -15.49 -7.79 -6.19
N GLU A 87 -15.86 -7.94 -4.92
CA GLU A 87 -16.51 -6.89 -4.14
C GLU A 87 -15.53 -6.23 -3.17
N ARG A 88 -14.55 -7.00 -2.66
CA ARG A 88 -13.59 -6.51 -1.66
C ARG A 88 -12.19 -7.05 -1.87
N VAL A 89 -11.21 -6.21 -1.53
CA VAL A 89 -9.80 -6.58 -1.39
C VAL A 89 -9.32 -6.19 -0.01
N HIS A 90 -8.74 -7.14 0.72
CA HIS A 90 -8.08 -6.90 1.99
C HIS A 90 -6.57 -7.13 1.85
N ALA A 91 -5.78 -6.08 2.01
CA ALA A 91 -4.32 -6.17 1.99
C ALA A 91 -3.76 -6.37 3.40
N THR A 92 -3.02 -7.46 3.60
CA THR A 92 -2.44 -7.82 4.89
C THR A 92 -0.99 -8.29 4.75
N LEU A 93 -0.35 -8.55 5.90
CA LEU A 93 0.97 -9.12 5.97
C LEU A 93 0.88 -10.63 6.22
N GLY A 94 1.42 -11.41 5.29
CA GLY A 94 1.55 -12.85 5.41
C GLY A 94 2.82 -13.29 6.13
N GLU A 95 2.99 -14.61 6.18
CA GLU A 95 4.20 -15.22 6.72
C GLU A 95 5.44 -14.75 5.93
N HIS A 96 6.56 -14.58 6.64
CA HIS A 96 7.84 -14.12 6.09
C HIS A 96 7.85 -12.67 5.56
N GLY A 97 6.90 -11.83 5.98
CA GLY A 97 6.88 -10.40 5.60
C GLY A 97 6.46 -10.17 4.15
N ARG A 98 5.74 -11.10 3.54
CA ARG A 98 5.17 -10.93 2.20
C ARG A 98 3.82 -10.22 2.30
N VAL A 99 3.57 -9.28 1.39
CA VAL A 99 2.24 -8.67 1.25
C VAL A 99 1.30 -9.71 0.66
N LEU A 100 0.17 -9.93 1.31
CA LEU A 100 -0.91 -10.80 0.84
C LEU A 100 -2.15 -9.95 0.57
N CYS A 101 -2.86 -10.27 -0.51
CA CYS A 101 -4.16 -9.67 -0.82
C CYS A 101 -5.20 -10.78 -0.80
N GLU A 102 -6.20 -10.63 0.06
CA GLU A 102 -7.36 -11.51 0.13
C GLU A 102 -8.50 -10.84 -0.66
N PHE A 103 -9.25 -11.63 -1.41
CA PHE A 103 -10.29 -11.15 -2.30
C PHE A 103 -11.60 -11.84 -1.96
N ALA A 104 -12.69 -11.08 -1.93
CA ALA A 104 -14.06 -11.57 -1.69
C ALA A 104 -15.02 -11.00 -2.72
#